data_AF-A0AAV3Z767-F1
#
_entry.id   AF-A0AAV3Z767-F1
#
_cell.length_a   1.000
_cell.length_b   1.000
_cell.length_c   1.000
_cell.angle_alpha   90.00
_cell.angle_beta   90.00
_cell.angle_gamma   90.00
#
_symmetry.space_group_name_H-M   'P 1'
#
loop_
_entity.id
_entity.type
_entity.pdbx_description
1 polymer ?
#
loop_
_entity_poly.entity_id
_entity_poly.type
_entity_poly.pdbx_seq_one_letter_code
_entity_poly.pdbx_strand_id
1 'polypeptide(L)'
;MEEAEAMRVKVRKSLVYCSTMVIHGTRHQGALVFTSRGRQCISNSAAALVDHLNKSIPTWETHDLDHILDQGDNLHSILFGH
;
A
#
# COMPACT_ATOMS: atom_id res chain seq x y z
N MET A 1 48.44 24.70 -22.77
CA MET A 1 47.64 23.46 -22.77
C MET A 1 46.73 23.56 -21.57
N GLU A 2 45.72 24.43 -21.67
CA GLU A 2 44.97 24.92 -20.51
C GLU A 2 43.53 25.24 -20.93
N GLU A 3 42.89 24.39 -21.73
CA GLU A 3 41.46 24.50 -22.02
C GLU A 3 40.84 23.10 -22.20
N ALA A 4 40.81 22.31 -21.12
CA ALA A 4 40.05 21.07 -21.10
C ALA A 4 39.46 20.71 -19.72
N GLU A 5 39.22 21.70 -18.84
CA GLU A 5 38.48 21.48 -17.60
C GLU A 5 37.12 22.21 -17.62
N ALA A 6 36.48 22.21 -18.79
CA ALA A 6 35.11 22.68 -18.96
C ALA A 6 34.14 21.50 -18.99
N MET A 7 33.98 20.79 -17.87
CA MET A 7 32.82 19.89 -17.70
C MET A 7 32.36 19.80 -16.24
N ARG A 8 32.05 20.94 -15.64
CA ARG A 8 31.21 20.97 -14.44
C ARG A 8 29.78 20.61 -14.83
N VAL A 9 29.45 19.33 -14.72
CA VAL A 9 28.07 18.85 -14.74
C VAL A 9 27.29 19.56 -13.63
N LYS A 10 26.48 20.55 -14.00
CA LYS A 10 25.48 21.15 -13.12
C LYS A 10 24.41 20.10 -12.85
N VAL A 11 24.64 19.24 -11.86
CA VAL A 11 23.60 18.40 -11.27
C VAL A 11 22.56 19.36 -10.71
N ARG A 12 21.45 19.55 -11.44
CA ARG A 12 20.27 20.21 -10.89
C ARG A 12 19.86 19.35 -9.69
N LYS A 13 20.09 19.84 -8.48
CA LYS A 13 19.43 19.32 -7.28
C LYS A 13 17.93 19.61 -7.44
N SER A 14 17.25 18.74 -8.17
CA SER A 14 15.80 18.61 -8.05
C SER A 14 15.59 18.09 -6.64
N LEU A 15 15.28 19.00 -5.72
CA LEU A 15 14.71 18.63 -4.45
C LEU A 15 13.32 18.06 -4.77
N VAL A 16 13.25 16.77 -5.06
CA VAL A 16 11.98 16.06 -5.13
C VAL A 16 11.47 16.02 -3.69
N TYR A 17 10.56 16.93 -3.37
CA TYR A 17 9.78 16.89 -2.14
C TYR A 17 8.86 15.66 -2.23
N CYS A 18 9.38 14.50 -1.85
CA CYS A 18 8.58 13.28 -1.71
C CYS A 18 7.81 13.39 -0.39
N SER A 19 6.68 14.11 -0.43
CA SER A 19 5.69 13.98 0.64
C SER A 19 5.16 12.56 0.57
N THR A 20 5.43 11.75 1.60
CA THR A 20 4.82 10.43 1.71
C THR A 20 3.32 10.63 1.92
N MET A 21 2.53 10.32 0.89
CA MET A 21 1.08 10.24 1.06
C MET A 21 0.75 8.92 1.77
N VAL A 22 0.16 9.04 2.95
CA VAL A 22 -0.27 7.89 3.75
C VAL A 22 -1.79 7.95 3.84
N ILE A 23 -2.43 6.84 3.47
CA ILE A 23 -3.86 6.61 3.73
C ILE A 23 -3.98 5.50 4.78
N HIS A 24 -5.03 5.55 5.58
CA HIS A 24 -5.31 4.55 6.61
C HIS A 24 -6.78 4.12 6.53
N GLY A 25 -7.05 2.86 6.86
CA GLY A 25 -8.41 2.38 7.10
C GLY A 25 -9.00 3.00 8.36
N THR A 26 -10.30 2.76 8.62
CA THR A 26 -10.93 3.08 9.91
C THR A 26 -10.67 2.00 10.96
N ARG A 27 -10.19 0.83 10.53
CA ARG A 27 -9.97 -0.36 11.35
C ARG A 27 -8.64 -1.03 10.99
N HIS A 28 -8.13 -1.85 11.91
CA HIS A 28 -6.93 -2.66 11.74
C HIS A 28 -7.27 -4.15 11.78
N GLN A 29 -6.42 -5.03 11.24
CA GLN A 29 -6.65 -6.48 11.15
C GLN A 29 -7.00 -7.20 12.47
N GLY A 30 -6.72 -6.57 13.62
CA GLY A 30 -7.01 -7.10 14.95
C GLY A 30 -8.34 -6.61 15.54
N ALA A 31 -9.10 -5.81 14.80
CA ALA A 31 -10.37 -5.27 15.26
C ALA A 31 -11.40 -6.38 15.54
N LEU A 32 -12.30 -6.14 16.50
CA LEU A 32 -13.29 -7.13 16.96
C LEU A 32 -14.29 -7.56 15.89
N VAL A 33 -14.45 -6.77 14.83
CA VAL A 33 -15.34 -7.08 13.70
C VAL A 33 -14.86 -8.26 12.87
N PHE A 34 -13.56 -8.57 12.89
CA PHE A 34 -12.97 -9.62 12.09
C PHE A 34 -12.97 -10.95 12.83
N THR A 35 -13.39 -12.00 12.14
CA THR A 35 -13.48 -13.32 12.76
C THR A 35 -12.11 -14.00 12.78
N SER A 36 -11.27 -13.75 11.76
CA SER A 36 -9.89 -14.22 11.68
C SER A 36 -8.89 -13.21 12.28
N ARG A 37 -9.34 -12.35 13.21
CA ARG A 37 -8.58 -11.21 13.75
C ARG A 37 -7.12 -11.55 14.09
N GLY A 38 -6.19 -10.76 13.56
CA GLY A 38 -4.75 -10.91 13.78
C GLY A 38 -4.08 -12.03 12.98
N ARG A 39 -4.83 -12.96 12.37
CA ARG A 39 -4.29 -14.11 11.63
C ARG A 39 -4.33 -13.92 10.11
N GLN A 40 -5.11 -12.96 9.63
CA GLN A 40 -5.42 -12.76 8.22
C GLN A 40 -4.45 -11.84 7.44
N CYS A 41 -3.24 -11.58 7.94
CA CYS A 41 -2.32 -10.62 7.30
C CYS A 41 -1.96 -10.97 5.85
N ILE A 42 -1.65 -12.24 5.58
CA ILE A 42 -1.32 -12.72 4.22
C ILE A 42 -2.53 -12.59 3.31
N SER A 43 -3.72 -12.94 3.81
CA SER A 43 -4.97 -12.83 3.05
C SER A 43 -5.34 -11.38 2.75
N ASN A 44 -5.13 -10.45 3.68
CA ASN A 44 -5.29 -9.01 3.45
C ASN A 44 -4.35 -8.50 2.35
N SER A 45 -3.06 -8.89 2.39
CA SER A 45 -2.10 -8.52 1.35
C SER A 45 -2.50 -9.07 -0.02
N ALA A 46 -3.00 -10.31 -0.08
CA ALA A 46 -3.50 -10.90 -1.31
C ALA A 46 -4.74 -10.16 -1.84
N ALA A 47 -5.69 -9.82 -0.96
CA ALA A 47 -6.86 -9.03 -1.31
C ALA A 47 -6.48 -7.65 -1.88
N ALA A 48 -5.50 -6.96 -1.29
CA ALA A 48 -5.00 -5.68 -1.79
C ALA A 48 -4.40 -5.79 -3.21
N LEU A 49 -3.64 -6.85 -3.48
CA LEU A 49 -3.10 -7.10 -4.82
C LEU A 49 -4.20 -7.32 -5.85
N VAL A 50 -5.26 -8.05 -5.48
CA VAL A 50 -6.44 -8.25 -6.34
C VAL A 50 -7.19 -6.94 -6.55
N ASP A 51 -7.37 -6.14 -5.52
CA ASP A 51 -8.10 -4.87 -5.60
C ASP A 51 -7.39 -3.87 -6.53
N HIS A 52 -6.07 -3.89 -6.56
CA HIS A 52 -5.27 -3.07 -7.48
C HIS A 52 -5.59 -3.37 -8.97
N LEU A 53 -6.02 -4.59 -9.29
CA LEU A 53 -6.41 -4.94 -10.66
C LEU A 53 -7.70 -4.22 -11.09
N ASN A 54 -8.54 -3.81 -10.14
CA ASN A 54 -9.79 -3.10 -10.40
C ASN A 54 -9.65 -1.57 -10.25
N LYS A 55 -8.83 -1.12 -9.28
CA LYS A 55 -8.66 0.30 -8.95
C LYS A 55 -7.18 0.64 -8.76
N SER A 56 -6.74 1.75 -9.36
CA SER A 56 -5.35 2.21 -9.26
C SER A 56 -4.99 2.60 -7.82
N ILE A 57 -3.86 2.12 -7.30
CA ILE A 57 -3.42 2.35 -5.91
C ILE A 57 -3.44 3.85 -5.50
N PRO A 58 -3.00 4.81 -6.33
CA PRO A 58 -3.02 6.24 -5.95
C PRO A 58 -4.41 6.84 -5.76
N THR A 59 -5.48 6.16 -6.19
CA THR A 59 -6.86 6.62 -6.03
C THR A 59 -7.58 5.91 -4.88
N TRP A 60 -6.86 5.07 -4.13
CA TRP A 60 -7.42 4.43 -2.94
C TRP A 60 -7.67 5.46 -1.84
N GLU A 61 -8.78 5.27 -1.16
CA GLU A 61 -9.25 6.02 -0.03
C GLU A 61 -9.40 5.09 1.18
N THR A 62 -9.71 5.66 2.34
CA THR A 62 -9.94 4.91 3.58
C THR A 62 -10.94 3.76 3.42
N HIS A 63 -12.00 3.94 2.64
CA HIS A 63 -13.02 2.90 2.45
C HIS A 63 -12.52 1.72 1.62
N ASP A 64 -11.59 1.93 0.69
CA ASP A 64 -10.97 0.84 -0.08
C ASP A 64 -10.10 -0.03 0.83
N LEU A 65 -9.35 0.59 1.75
CA LEU A 65 -8.56 -0.15 2.74
C LEU A 65 -9.45 -0.97 3.68
N ASP A 66 -10.58 -0.43 4.10
CA ASP A 66 -11.55 -1.17 4.91
C ASP A 66 -12.18 -2.33 4.14
N HIS A 67 -12.48 -2.13 2.84
CA HIS A 67 -12.97 -3.19 1.96
C HIS A 67 -11.93 -4.33 1.81
N ILE A 68 -10.66 -3.98 1.60
CA ILE A 68 -9.55 -4.93 1.51
C ILE A 68 -9.45 -5.78 2.79
N LEU A 69 -9.63 -5.19 3.97
CA LEU A 69 -9.66 -5.93 5.23
C LEU A 69 -10.85 -6.89 5.33
N ASP A 70 -12.04 -6.48 4.87
CA ASP A 70 -13.22 -7.35 4.84
C ASP A 70 -13.02 -8.54 3.89
N GLN A 71 -12.49 -8.28 2.68
CA GLN A 71 -12.20 -9.33 1.71
C GLN A 71 -11.08 -10.26 2.20
N GLY A 72 -10.06 -9.73 2.86
CA GLY A 72 -8.97 -10.52 3.42
C GLY A 72 -9.44 -11.43 4.56
N ASP A 73 -10.32 -10.96 5.44
CA ASP A 73 -10.92 -11.79 6.50
C ASP A 73 -11.78 -12.93 5.93
N ASN A 74 -12.60 -12.61 4.91
CA ASN A 74 -13.39 -13.61 4.19
C ASN A 74 -12.51 -14.65 3.50
N LEU A 75 -11.49 -14.20 2.77
CA LEU A 75 -10.54 -15.09 2.10
C LEU A 75 -9.80 -16.00 3.08
N HIS A 76 -9.36 -15.47 4.22
CA HIS A 76 -8.72 -16.27 5.25
C HIS A 76 -9.65 -17.36 5.77
N SER A 77 -10.90 -17.00 6.06
CA SER A 77 -11.91 -17.92 6.58
C SER A 77 -12.20 -19.06 5.60
N ILE A 78 -12.23 -18.76 4.28
CA ILE A 78 -12.41 -19.77 3.22
C ILE A 78 -11.21 -20.72 3.13
N LEU A 79 -9.98 -20.20 3.22
CA LEU A 79 -8.76 -20.99 2.97
C LEU A 79 -8.33 -21.84 4.15
N PHE A 80 -8.54 -21.35 5.38
CA PHE A 80 -7.96 -21.96 6.58
C PHE A 80 -9.01 -22.47 7.57
N GLY A 81 -10.29 -22.16 7.36
CA GLY A 81 -11.34 -22.47 8.33
C GLY A 81 -11.22 -21.65 9.62
N HIS A 82 -12.27 -21.69 10.45
CA HIS A 82 -12.29 -21.03 11.76
C HIS A 82 -11.55 -21.82 12.83
#